data_AF-A0A375FZK2-F1
#
_entry.id   AF-A0A375FZK2-F1
#
_cell.length_a   1.000
_cell.length_b   1.000
_cell.length_c   1.000
_cell.angle_alpha   90.00
_cell.angle_beta   90.00
_cell.angle_gamma   90.00
#
_symmetry.space_group_name_H-M   'P 1'
#
loop_
_entity.id
_entity.type
_entity.pdbx_description
1 polymer ?
#
loop_
_entity_poly.entity_id
_entity_poly.type
_entity_poly.pdbx_seq_one_letter_code
_entity_poly.pdbx_strand_id
1 'polypeptide(L)'
;MTFPTSPSGTPRAGNAGQSSASPESRRPLPLPRGRLAWITGIVSWTVLVASTLFWCMLLFPLALLKLVLPFAAVRRRIDPVLNGIATGWISWNTGWFARIQQAPWDVQGNTGLRYADWYLVNCNHQSWADIFVLQHALNRRIPLLKFFLKQQLIYVPVIGLAWWALDFPFMKRHGKTELRRNPALRRQDQETARRACEKFSLVPTSVMVFAEGTRFSEAKRAAQASPYRHLLKPKAGGLAVALNAMGTRFRSMIDVTIAYPDGVPSFWDLACGRAGMVVVRMHQLPVPPAFCEADYATNKAFRTEFHHWLAHQWQSKDEEIEALTTRRAD
;
A
#
# COMPACT_ATOMS: atom_id res chain seq x y z
N MET A 1 -10.07 -13.55 -66.49
CA MET A 1 -9.67 -12.12 -66.47
C MET A 1 -8.31 -12.02 -65.80
N THR A 2 -7.29 -11.76 -66.60
CA THR A 2 -5.90 -11.43 -66.23
C THR A 2 -5.82 -9.95 -65.84
N PHE A 3 -5.25 -9.57 -64.70
CA PHE A 3 -3.89 -9.01 -64.45
C PHE A 3 -4.00 -8.10 -63.19
N PRO A 4 -2.91 -7.56 -62.57
CA PRO A 4 -1.54 -8.07 -62.39
C PRO A 4 -1.01 -7.86 -60.94
N THR A 5 0.23 -8.34 -60.76
CA THR A 5 1.17 -8.26 -59.64
C THR A 5 1.60 -6.84 -59.21
N SER A 6 2.03 -6.74 -57.94
CA SER A 6 2.54 -5.57 -57.20
C SER A 6 3.75 -4.84 -57.84
N PRO A 7 4.10 -3.67 -57.29
CA PRO A 7 5.45 -3.60 -56.70
C PRO A 7 5.54 -2.88 -55.34
N SER A 8 6.36 -3.48 -54.49
CA SER A 8 7.27 -2.91 -53.46
C SER A 8 7.14 -1.41 -53.13
N GLY A 9 6.76 -1.13 -51.87
CA GLY A 9 7.01 0.14 -51.19
C GLY A 9 7.88 -0.08 -49.95
N THR A 10 9.06 0.53 -49.94
CA THR A 10 10.05 0.63 -48.86
C THR A 10 9.46 0.97 -47.48
N PRO A 11 10.00 0.41 -46.38
CA PRO A 11 9.62 0.83 -45.03
C PRO A 11 10.24 2.19 -44.71
N ARG A 12 9.39 3.19 -44.40
CA ARG A 12 9.83 4.47 -43.83
C ARG A 12 10.39 4.22 -42.43
N ALA A 13 11.69 4.39 -42.29
CA ALA A 13 12.36 4.54 -41.01
C ALA A 13 11.88 5.83 -40.33
N GLY A 14 10.96 5.69 -39.39
CA GLY A 14 10.55 6.75 -38.46
C GLY A 14 11.48 6.75 -37.25
N ASN A 15 12.59 7.47 -37.37
CA ASN A 15 13.46 7.81 -36.26
C ASN A 15 12.72 8.80 -35.33
N ALA A 16 12.17 8.31 -34.23
CA ALA A 16 11.70 9.15 -33.13
C ALA A 16 12.48 8.75 -31.87
N GLY A 17 13.72 9.25 -31.79
CA GLY A 17 14.47 9.31 -30.55
C GLY A 17 13.69 10.12 -29.53
N GLN A 18 12.91 9.44 -28.69
CA GLN A 18 12.49 9.99 -27.41
C GLN A 18 13.73 9.94 -26.50
N SER A 19 14.50 11.02 -26.59
CA SER A 19 15.42 11.45 -25.55
C SER A 19 14.71 11.35 -24.21
N SER A 20 14.99 10.29 -23.45
CA SER A 20 14.64 10.20 -22.04
C SER A 20 15.36 11.35 -21.35
N ALA A 21 14.65 12.44 -21.11
CA ALA A 21 15.13 13.51 -20.27
C ALA A 21 15.53 12.88 -18.93
N SER A 22 16.83 12.82 -18.67
CA SER A 22 17.39 12.52 -17.37
C SER A 22 16.67 13.41 -16.35
N PRO A 23 16.15 12.86 -15.24
CA PRO A 23 15.47 13.70 -14.25
C PRO A 23 16.45 14.77 -13.80
N GLU A 24 16.10 16.04 -14.05
CA GLU A 24 16.87 17.18 -13.57
C GLU A 24 17.24 16.93 -12.11
N SER A 25 18.54 16.93 -11.84
CA SER A 25 19.11 16.82 -10.51
C SER A 25 18.59 17.99 -9.67
N ARG A 26 17.48 17.77 -8.98
CA ARG A 26 16.87 18.75 -8.09
C ARG A 26 17.86 18.99 -6.96
N ARG A 27 18.39 20.22 -6.88
CA ARG A 27 19.32 20.62 -5.82
C ARG A 27 18.70 20.27 -4.46
N PRO A 28 19.39 19.50 -3.60
CA PRO A 28 18.87 19.16 -2.29
C PRO A 28 18.68 20.44 -1.47
N LEU A 29 17.63 20.49 -0.65
CA LEU A 29 17.42 21.58 0.30
C LEU A 29 18.65 21.66 1.24
N PRO A 30 19.12 22.86 1.61
CA PRO A 30 20.24 23.03 2.54
C PRO A 30 19.76 22.79 3.97
N LEU A 31 19.32 21.56 4.25
CA LEU A 31 18.88 21.14 5.57
C LEU A 31 20.05 20.59 6.38
N PRO A 32 20.06 20.79 7.71
CA PRO A 32 21.12 20.26 8.57
C PRO A 32 21.24 18.73 8.48
N ARG A 33 22.49 18.24 8.43
CA ARG A 33 22.84 16.81 8.25
C ARG A 33 23.80 16.33 9.33
N GLY A 34 24.09 15.02 9.33
CA GLY A 34 25.03 14.40 10.29
C GLY A 34 24.57 14.59 11.73
N ARG A 35 25.42 15.24 12.56
CA ARG A 35 25.11 15.52 13.98
C ARG A 35 23.93 16.47 14.18
N LEU A 36 23.58 17.27 13.17
CA LEU A 36 22.46 18.22 13.24
C LEU A 36 21.18 17.70 12.56
N ALA A 37 21.15 16.44 12.13
CA ALA A 37 20.00 15.86 11.42
C ALA A 37 18.70 15.87 12.25
N TRP A 38 18.80 15.94 13.59
CA TRP A 38 17.64 16.09 14.47
C TRP A 38 16.85 17.38 14.21
N ILE A 39 17.50 18.47 13.75
CA ILE A 39 16.83 19.71 13.35
C ILE A 39 15.93 19.42 12.14
N THR A 40 16.45 18.70 11.15
CA THR A 40 15.67 18.23 9.99
C THR A 40 14.53 17.33 10.44
N GLY A 41 14.74 16.48 11.45
CA GLY A 41 13.69 15.67 12.08
C GLY A 41 12.55 16.52 12.65
N ILE A 42 12.87 17.56 13.43
CA ILE A 42 11.89 18.47 14.02
C ILE A 42 11.15 19.25 12.92
N VAL A 43 11.87 19.79 11.94
CA VAL A 43 11.25 20.50 10.80
C VAL A 43 10.31 19.56 10.05
N SER A 44 10.74 18.33 9.76
CA SER A 44 9.91 17.32 9.09
C SER A 44 8.65 16.98 9.88
N TRP A 45 8.77 16.82 11.20
CA TRP A 45 7.62 16.59 12.07
C TRP A 45 6.64 17.76 12.03
N THR A 46 7.15 19.00 12.15
CA THR A 46 6.34 20.21 12.06
C THR A 46 5.65 20.35 10.71
N VAL A 47 6.36 20.08 9.60
CA VAL A 47 5.79 20.08 8.25
C VAL A 47 4.71 19.00 8.10
N LEU A 48 4.94 17.80 8.63
CA LEU A 48 3.95 16.72 8.62
C LEU A 48 2.69 17.10 9.41
N VAL A 49 2.84 17.66 10.61
CA VAL A 49 1.71 18.11 11.44
C VAL A 49 0.96 19.27 10.76
N ALA A 50 1.67 20.32 10.34
CA ALA A 50 1.07 21.48 9.70
C ALA A 50 0.34 21.10 8.41
N SER A 51 0.95 20.27 7.56
CA SER A 51 0.28 19.77 6.36
C SER A 51 -0.94 18.94 6.71
N THR A 52 -0.86 18.06 7.71
CA THR A 52 -2.00 17.24 8.14
C THR A 52 -3.17 18.11 8.60
N LEU A 53 -2.92 19.14 9.41
CA LEU A 53 -3.96 20.07 9.86
C LEU A 53 -4.57 20.83 8.69
N PHE A 54 -3.74 21.37 7.79
CA PHE A 54 -4.19 22.08 6.60
C PHE A 54 -5.11 21.21 5.72
N TRP A 55 -4.68 19.99 5.39
CA TRP A 55 -5.47 19.09 4.55
C TRP A 55 -6.73 18.59 5.26
N CYS A 56 -6.70 18.39 6.59
CA CYS A 56 -7.89 18.04 7.37
C CYS A 56 -8.91 19.19 7.42
N MET A 57 -8.46 20.45 7.47
CA MET A 57 -9.33 21.62 7.37
C MET A 57 -10.15 21.63 6.07
N LEU A 58 -9.56 21.18 4.95
CA LEU A 58 -10.27 21.02 3.68
C LEU A 58 -11.17 19.78 3.66
N LEU A 59 -10.73 18.70 4.31
CA LEU A 59 -11.40 17.40 4.32
C LEU A 59 -12.69 17.42 5.16
N PHE A 60 -12.65 18.01 6.36
CA PHE A 60 -13.75 17.90 7.32
C PHE A 60 -15.07 18.56 6.89
N PRO A 61 -15.10 19.73 6.23
CA PRO A 61 -16.35 20.29 5.70
C PRO A 61 -17.04 19.33 4.71
N LEU A 62 -16.26 18.68 3.82
CA LEU A 62 -16.79 17.70 2.87
C LEU A 62 -17.21 16.40 3.57
N ALA A 63 -16.49 15.98 4.61
CA ALA A 63 -16.87 14.84 5.43
C ALA A 63 -18.19 15.08 6.16
N LEU A 64 -18.41 16.30 6.68
CA LEU A 64 -19.67 16.69 7.31
C LEU A 64 -20.82 16.68 6.31
N LEU A 65 -20.60 17.22 5.10
CA LEU A 65 -21.59 17.17 4.02
C LEU A 65 -21.97 15.72 3.66
N LYS A 66 -20.98 14.84 3.53
CA LYS A 66 -21.18 13.40 3.31
C LYS A 66 -21.94 12.72 4.46
N LEU A 67 -21.73 13.17 5.70
CA LEU A 67 -22.41 12.62 6.87
C LEU A 67 -23.88 13.03 6.90
N VAL A 68 -24.19 14.30 6.62
CA VAL A 68 -25.56 14.84 6.61
C VAL A 68 -26.36 14.34 5.41
N LEU A 69 -25.70 14.08 4.27
CA LEU A 69 -26.33 13.61 3.04
C LEU A 69 -25.83 12.20 2.65
N PRO A 70 -26.27 11.13 3.34
CA PRO A 70 -25.69 9.79 3.20
C PRO A 70 -26.12 9.02 1.92
N PHE A 71 -26.67 9.70 0.92
CA PHE A 71 -27.18 9.08 -0.30
C PHE A 71 -26.06 8.67 -1.27
N ALA A 72 -26.26 7.57 -2.00
CA ALA A 72 -25.28 7.03 -2.95
C ALA A 72 -24.90 8.02 -4.07
N ALA A 73 -25.82 8.89 -4.51
CA ALA A 73 -25.54 9.92 -5.50
C ALA A 73 -24.53 10.96 -4.99
N VAL A 74 -24.68 11.39 -3.73
CA VAL A 74 -23.78 12.34 -3.07
C VAL A 74 -22.41 11.71 -2.85
N ARG A 75 -22.36 10.49 -2.31
CA ARG A 75 -21.11 9.73 -2.11
C ARG A 75 -20.31 9.58 -3.39
N ARG A 76 -20.95 9.23 -4.52
CA ARG A 76 -20.29 9.12 -5.84
C ARG A 76 -19.62 10.42 -6.31
N ARG A 77 -20.05 11.59 -5.81
CA ARG A 77 -19.45 12.89 -6.13
C ARG A 77 -18.43 13.36 -5.09
N ILE A 78 -18.71 13.16 -3.80
CA ILE A 78 -17.87 13.63 -2.69
C ILE A 78 -16.66 12.71 -2.45
N ASP A 79 -16.84 11.38 -2.52
CA ASP A 79 -15.77 10.43 -2.21
C ASP A 79 -14.53 10.59 -3.11
N PRO A 80 -14.65 10.82 -4.43
CA PRO A 80 -13.51 11.15 -5.28
C PRO A 80 -12.76 12.43 -4.84
N VAL A 81 -13.49 13.45 -4.38
CA VAL A 81 -12.89 14.71 -3.91
C VAL A 81 -12.16 14.51 -2.58
N LEU A 82 -12.77 13.79 -1.63
CA LEU A 82 -12.13 13.40 -0.36
C LEU A 82 -10.86 12.58 -0.61
N ASN A 83 -10.93 11.59 -1.51
CA ASN A 83 -9.76 10.80 -1.91
C ASN A 83 -8.71 11.67 -2.61
N GLY A 84 -9.13 12.68 -3.40
CA GLY A 84 -8.24 13.66 -4.03
C GLY A 84 -7.49 14.52 -3.00
N ILE A 85 -8.17 14.99 -1.95
CA ILE A 85 -7.57 15.71 -0.82
C ILE A 85 -6.52 14.82 -0.11
N ALA A 86 -6.87 13.58 0.20
CA ALA A 86 -5.93 12.63 0.82
C ALA A 86 -4.73 12.33 -0.10
N THR A 87 -4.97 12.17 -1.41
CA THR A 87 -3.92 11.99 -2.43
C THR A 87 -3.00 13.24 -2.50
N GLY A 88 -3.56 14.44 -2.36
CA GLY A 88 -2.83 15.70 -2.27
C GLY A 88 -1.93 15.76 -1.02
N TRP A 89 -2.47 15.43 0.15
CA TRP A 89 -1.71 15.30 1.40
C TRP A 89 -0.56 14.30 1.26
N ILE A 90 -0.80 13.13 0.67
CA ILE A 90 0.27 12.15 0.40
C ILE A 90 1.32 12.74 -0.54
N SER A 91 0.90 13.42 -1.63
CA SER A 91 1.80 14.01 -2.62
C SER A 91 2.72 15.06 -1.98
N TRP A 92 2.18 15.90 -1.09
CA TRP A 92 2.94 16.90 -0.35
C TRP A 92 4.00 16.25 0.55
N ASN A 93 3.59 15.32 1.41
CA ASN A 93 4.50 14.65 2.34
C ASN A 93 5.56 13.81 1.61
N THR A 94 5.15 13.12 0.54
CA THR A 94 6.06 12.38 -0.35
C THR A 94 7.10 13.33 -0.95
N GLY A 95 6.67 14.49 -1.45
CA GLY A 95 7.56 15.50 -2.01
C GLY A 95 8.49 16.14 -0.98
N TRP A 96 8.10 16.19 0.30
CA TRP A 96 8.98 16.57 1.40
C TRP A 96 10.02 15.49 1.69
N PHE A 97 9.58 14.24 1.93
CA PHE A 97 10.51 13.14 2.23
C PHE A 97 11.50 12.88 1.09
N ALA A 98 11.04 12.89 -0.16
CA ALA A 98 11.90 12.73 -1.33
C ALA A 98 12.96 13.84 -1.47
N ARG A 99 12.71 15.04 -0.94
CA ARG A 99 13.68 16.15 -0.95
C ARG A 99 14.74 16.05 0.14
N ILE A 100 14.42 15.43 1.27
CA ILE A 100 15.33 15.36 2.43
C ILE A 100 16.14 14.06 2.45
N GLN A 101 15.64 12.97 1.85
CA GLN A 101 16.40 11.72 1.76
C GLN A 101 17.65 11.90 0.89
N GLN A 102 18.77 11.32 1.34
CA GLN A 102 20.04 11.40 0.63
C GLN A 102 20.14 10.37 -0.51
N ALA A 103 19.63 9.17 -0.29
CA ALA A 103 19.61 8.12 -1.28
C ALA A 103 18.27 8.15 -2.04
N PRO A 104 18.29 8.08 -3.38
CA PRO A 104 17.07 7.89 -4.15
C PRO A 104 16.43 6.54 -3.81
N TRP A 105 15.11 6.49 -3.81
CA TRP A 105 14.39 5.23 -3.64
C TRP A 105 14.36 4.49 -4.98
N ASP A 106 14.83 3.25 -4.98
CA ASP A 106 14.81 2.39 -6.16
C ASP A 106 13.49 1.64 -6.22
N VAL A 107 12.54 2.16 -7.01
CA VAL A 107 11.19 1.63 -7.15
C VAL A 107 10.99 1.04 -8.54
N GLN A 108 10.68 -0.25 -8.61
CA GLN A 108 10.42 -0.97 -9.87
C GLN A 108 9.10 -1.75 -9.81
N GLY A 109 8.56 -2.07 -10.99
CA GLY A 109 7.32 -2.85 -11.13
C GLY A 109 6.01 -2.06 -10.99
N ASN A 110 6.08 -0.72 -10.97
CA ASN A 110 4.91 0.17 -10.85
C ASN A 110 4.38 0.68 -12.20
N THR A 111 4.71 -0.01 -13.29
CA THR A 111 4.27 0.27 -14.67
C THR A 111 2.95 -0.43 -14.98
N GLY A 112 2.10 0.15 -15.84
CA GLY A 112 0.82 -0.47 -16.24
C GLY A 112 -0.30 -0.41 -15.19
N LEU A 113 -0.06 0.25 -14.05
CA LEU A 113 -1.06 0.56 -13.04
C LEU A 113 -2.01 1.66 -13.51
N ARG A 114 -3.30 1.57 -13.17
CA ARG A 114 -4.35 2.50 -13.56
C ARG A 114 -5.07 3.03 -12.33
N TYR A 115 -5.06 4.34 -12.14
CA TYR A 115 -5.71 5.00 -11.02
C TYR A 115 -7.23 4.75 -10.92
N ALA A 116 -7.87 4.37 -12.03
CA ALA A 116 -9.30 4.11 -12.10
C ALA A 116 -9.70 2.64 -11.82
N ASP A 117 -8.75 1.76 -11.51
CA ASP A 117 -9.02 0.34 -11.24
C ASP A 117 -8.92 0.02 -9.73
N TRP A 118 -9.32 -1.19 -9.31
CA TRP A 118 -9.23 -1.66 -7.93
C TRP A 118 -8.06 -2.62 -7.77
N TYR A 119 -7.35 -2.50 -6.65
CA TYR A 119 -6.19 -3.33 -6.35
C TYR A 119 -6.23 -3.86 -4.93
N LEU A 120 -5.81 -5.11 -4.75
CA LEU A 120 -5.38 -5.63 -3.45
C LEU A 120 -3.87 -5.44 -3.37
N VAL A 121 -3.37 -4.76 -2.35
CA VAL A 121 -1.93 -4.54 -2.16
C VAL A 121 -1.47 -5.37 -0.98
N ASN A 122 -0.50 -6.25 -1.21
CA ASN A 122 0.15 -7.06 -0.19
C ASN A 122 1.59 -6.60 0.00
N CYS A 123 2.09 -6.57 1.23
CA CYS A 123 3.47 -6.17 1.50
C CYS A 123 4.02 -6.84 2.76
N ASN A 124 5.34 -7.05 2.80
CA ASN A 124 6.07 -7.27 4.05
C ASN A 124 6.06 -6.01 4.92
N HIS A 125 6.27 -6.15 6.23
CA HIS A 125 6.18 -5.05 7.17
C HIS A 125 7.32 -5.06 8.17
N GLN A 126 8.18 -4.06 8.14
CA GLN A 126 9.40 -3.95 8.94
C GLN A 126 9.38 -2.68 9.81
N SER A 127 8.86 -1.56 9.29
CA SER A 127 8.87 -0.26 9.96
C SER A 127 7.61 0.57 9.74
N TRP A 128 7.46 1.63 10.52
CA TRP A 128 6.52 2.70 10.19
C TRP A 128 6.88 3.40 8.87
N ALA A 129 8.16 3.42 8.50
CA ALA A 129 8.62 3.97 7.23
C ALA A 129 7.93 3.31 6.02
N ASP A 130 7.60 2.02 6.11
CA ASP A 130 6.96 1.26 5.03
C ASP A 130 5.70 1.95 4.48
N ILE A 131 4.90 2.57 5.36
CA ILE A 131 3.68 3.28 4.95
C ILE A 131 4.01 4.45 4.02
N PHE A 132 5.06 5.23 4.36
CA PHE A 132 5.51 6.35 3.54
C PHE A 132 6.19 5.88 2.25
N VAL A 133 6.91 4.75 2.30
CA VAL A 133 7.52 4.10 1.13
C VAL A 133 6.43 3.65 0.15
N LEU A 134 5.41 2.94 0.61
CA LEU A 134 4.27 2.52 -0.20
C LEU A 134 3.53 3.72 -0.79
N GLN A 135 3.27 4.73 0.04
CA GLN A 135 2.64 5.96 -0.40
C GLN A 135 3.46 6.63 -1.52
N HIS A 136 4.76 6.82 -1.37
CA HIS A 136 5.59 7.37 -2.46
C HIS A 136 5.54 6.51 -3.73
N ALA A 137 5.67 5.20 -3.56
CA ALA A 137 5.83 4.29 -4.68
C ALA A 137 4.54 4.08 -5.50
N LEU A 138 3.36 4.26 -4.88
CA LEU A 138 2.05 3.95 -5.46
C LEU A 138 1.11 5.16 -5.61
N ASN A 139 1.38 6.28 -4.93
CA ASN A 139 0.51 7.46 -4.98
C ASN A 139 0.32 7.97 -6.41
N ARG A 140 -0.93 8.27 -6.76
CA ARG A 140 -1.41 8.67 -8.11
C ARG A 140 -1.23 7.61 -9.21
N ARG A 141 -0.64 6.44 -8.92
CA ARG A 141 -0.56 5.29 -9.86
C ARG A 141 -1.73 4.35 -9.67
N ILE A 142 -2.14 4.15 -8.42
CA ILE A 142 -3.34 3.41 -8.02
C ILE A 142 -4.22 4.33 -7.15
N PRO A 143 -5.53 4.03 -7.01
CA PRO A 143 -6.37 4.78 -6.09
C PRO A 143 -5.88 4.66 -4.64
N LEU A 144 -6.35 5.57 -3.78
CA LEU A 144 -5.91 5.72 -2.39
C LEU A 144 -5.77 4.38 -1.66
N LEU A 145 -4.60 4.15 -1.05
CA LEU A 145 -4.33 3.00 -0.20
C LEU A 145 -5.15 3.10 1.09
N LYS A 146 -6.12 2.21 1.27
CA LYS A 146 -6.90 2.08 2.50
C LYS A 146 -6.44 0.86 3.28
N PHE A 147 -6.01 1.09 4.51
CA PHE A 147 -5.49 0.06 5.41
C PHE A 147 -6.59 -0.43 6.35
N PHE A 148 -6.59 -1.70 6.71
CA PHE A 148 -7.34 -2.18 7.86
C PHE A 148 -6.71 -1.64 9.16
N LEU A 149 -7.29 -0.56 9.68
CA LEU A 149 -6.81 0.13 10.87
C LEU A 149 -7.27 -0.59 12.13
N LYS A 150 -6.46 -0.49 13.20
CA LYS A 150 -6.90 -0.91 14.54
C LYS A 150 -7.99 0.03 15.02
N GLN A 151 -9.04 -0.50 15.66
CA GLN A 151 -10.14 0.32 16.15
C GLN A 151 -9.70 1.47 17.07
N GLN A 152 -8.65 1.28 17.87
CA GLN A 152 -8.10 2.32 18.76
C GLN A 152 -7.62 3.57 18.01
N LEU A 153 -7.28 3.44 16.71
CA LEU A 153 -6.79 4.55 15.91
C LEU A 153 -7.86 5.60 15.60
N ILE A 154 -9.14 5.30 15.83
CA ILE A 154 -10.21 6.30 15.68
C ILE A 154 -10.08 7.43 16.70
N TYR A 155 -9.44 7.16 17.86
CA TYR A 155 -9.26 8.12 18.93
C TYR A 155 -7.99 8.97 18.78
N VAL A 156 -7.19 8.73 17.74
CA VAL A 156 -6.03 9.60 17.45
C VAL A 156 -6.56 10.97 17.01
N PRO A 157 -6.22 12.07 17.69
CA PRO A 157 -6.75 13.39 17.37
C PRO A 157 -6.54 13.75 15.91
N VAL A 158 -7.57 14.34 15.30
CA VAL A 158 -7.62 14.77 13.88
C VAL A 158 -7.56 13.60 12.89
N ILE A 159 -6.46 12.84 12.87
CA ILE A 159 -6.22 11.79 11.87
C ILE A 159 -7.23 10.63 12.00
N GLY A 160 -7.64 10.26 13.22
CA GLY A 160 -8.64 9.21 13.45
C GLY A 160 -9.97 9.52 12.74
N LEU A 161 -10.42 10.77 12.83
CA LEU A 161 -11.62 11.26 12.14
C LEU A 161 -11.41 11.37 10.63
N ALA A 162 -10.23 11.78 10.17
CA ALA A 162 -9.91 11.84 8.75
C ALA A 162 -9.97 10.44 8.09
N TRP A 163 -9.39 9.42 8.74
CA TRP A 163 -9.49 8.04 8.29
C TRP A 163 -10.94 7.54 8.25
N TRP A 164 -11.74 7.84 9.28
CA TRP A 164 -13.16 7.50 9.29
C TRP A 164 -13.93 8.17 8.15
N ALA A 165 -13.70 9.46 7.90
CA ALA A 165 -14.32 10.21 6.80
C ALA A 165 -13.97 9.65 5.42
N LEU A 166 -12.74 9.13 5.28
CA LEU A 166 -12.24 8.45 4.08
C LEU A 166 -12.69 6.98 3.99
N ASP A 167 -13.62 6.54 4.84
CA ASP A 167 -14.12 5.17 4.93
C ASP A 167 -13.01 4.11 5.17
N PHE A 168 -11.93 4.45 5.91
CA PHE A 168 -10.96 3.42 6.30
C PHE A 168 -11.65 2.40 7.24
N PRO A 169 -11.42 1.10 7.03
CA PRO A 169 -11.99 0.07 7.87
C PRO A 169 -11.28 0.01 9.22
N PHE A 170 -12.02 0.18 10.30
CA PHE A 170 -11.54 -0.01 11.67
C PHE A 170 -11.90 -1.39 12.17
N MET A 171 -10.89 -2.21 12.45
CA MET A 171 -11.01 -3.61 12.85
C MET A 171 -10.72 -3.78 14.35
N LYS A 172 -11.53 -4.61 15.01
CA LYS A 172 -11.18 -5.13 16.34
C LYS A 172 -10.09 -6.18 16.19
N ARG A 173 -9.22 -6.28 17.20
CA ARG A 173 -8.22 -7.35 17.25
C ARG A 173 -8.59 -8.28 18.37
N HIS A 174 -9.22 -9.39 18.01
CA HIS A 174 -9.58 -10.41 18.98
C HIS A 174 -8.44 -11.39 19.21
N GLY A 175 -8.17 -11.68 20.49
CA GLY A 175 -7.17 -12.67 20.89
C GLY A 175 -7.64 -14.10 20.61
N LYS A 176 -6.72 -15.08 20.52
CA LYS A 176 -7.10 -16.50 20.33
C LYS A 176 -8.05 -16.99 21.42
N THR A 177 -7.81 -16.61 22.67
CA THR A 177 -8.63 -16.98 23.84
C THR A 177 -10.02 -16.36 23.76
N GLU A 178 -10.11 -15.10 23.36
CA GLU A 178 -11.37 -14.37 23.20
C GLU A 178 -12.23 -14.97 22.06
N LEU A 179 -11.61 -15.30 20.92
CA LEU A 179 -12.27 -15.95 19.80
C LEU A 179 -12.75 -17.37 20.12
N ARG A 180 -12.03 -18.10 20.99
CA ARG A 180 -12.46 -19.41 21.49
C ARG A 180 -13.68 -19.29 22.40
N ARG A 181 -13.69 -18.26 23.26
CA ARG A 181 -14.80 -17.99 24.18
C ARG A 181 -16.05 -17.50 23.44
N ASN A 182 -15.87 -16.71 22.39
CA ASN A 182 -16.99 -16.22 21.57
C ASN A 182 -16.65 -16.26 20.07
N PRO A 183 -16.95 -17.40 19.39
CA PRO A 183 -16.75 -17.54 17.95
C PRO A 183 -17.53 -16.53 17.09
N ALA A 184 -18.61 -15.92 17.61
CA ALA A 184 -19.38 -14.91 16.88
C ALA A 184 -18.58 -13.65 16.59
N LEU A 185 -17.51 -13.36 17.36
CA LEU A 185 -16.60 -12.25 17.10
C LEU A 185 -15.91 -12.35 15.73
N ARG A 186 -15.62 -13.57 15.24
CA ARG A 186 -15.08 -13.76 13.88
C ARG A 186 -16.07 -13.31 12.81
N ARG A 187 -17.35 -13.62 12.99
CA ARG A 187 -18.40 -13.20 12.07
C ARG A 187 -18.55 -11.68 12.07
N GLN A 188 -18.46 -11.04 13.24
CA GLN A 188 -18.51 -9.58 13.34
C GLN A 188 -17.36 -8.90 12.57
N ASP A 189 -16.13 -9.40 12.68
CA ASP A 189 -15.00 -8.87 11.92
C ASP A 189 -15.20 -9.04 10.41
N GLN A 190 -15.70 -10.21 9.99
CA GLN A 190 -16.02 -10.47 8.58
C GLN A 190 -17.10 -9.53 8.05
N GLU A 191 -18.18 -9.31 8.80
CA GLU A 191 -19.23 -8.36 8.43
C GLU A 191 -18.71 -6.93 8.36
N THR A 192 -17.85 -6.52 9.29
CA THR A 192 -17.25 -5.18 9.30
C THR A 192 -16.41 -4.97 8.04
N ALA A 193 -15.59 -5.95 7.68
CA ALA A 193 -14.80 -5.91 6.46
C ALA A 193 -15.68 -5.95 5.19
N ARG A 194 -16.76 -6.76 5.19
CA ARG A 194 -17.73 -6.82 4.08
C ARG A 194 -18.38 -5.46 3.84
N ARG A 195 -18.88 -4.80 4.89
CA ARG A 195 -19.48 -3.46 4.80
C ARG A 195 -18.48 -2.40 4.32
N ALA A 196 -17.22 -2.51 4.72
CA ALA A 196 -16.18 -1.60 4.21
C ALA A 196 -15.93 -1.81 2.71
N CYS A 197 -15.87 -3.06 2.27
CA CYS A 197 -15.68 -3.41 0.86
C CYS A 197 -16.89 -3.02 -0.01
N GLU A 198 -18.13 -3.14 0.50
CA GLU A 198 -19.33 -2.64 -0.20
C GLU A 198 -19.19 -1.13 -0.53
N LYS A 199 -18.63 -0.33 0.38
CA LYS A 199 -18.35 1.08 0.11
C LYS A 199 -17.22 1.27 -0.91
N PHE A 200 -16.17 0.45 -0.83
CA PHE A 200 -15.06 0.49 -1.79
C PHE A 200 -15.46 0.06 -3.19
N SER A 201 -16.55 -0.68 -3.32
CA SER A 201 -17.12 -1.05 -4.62
C SER A 201 -17.67 0.16 -5.40
N LEU A 202 -17.98 1.27 -4.73
CA LEU A 202 -18.59 2.45 -5.36
C LEU A 202 -17.58 3.35 -6.07
N VAL A 203 -16.33 3.36 -5.62
CA VAL A 203 -15.26 4.21 -6.15
C VAL A 203 -13.94 3.44 -6.19
N PRO A 204 -13.12 3.60 -7.26
CA PRO A 204 -11.80 2.95 -7.34
C PRO A 204 -11.02 3.10 -6.03
N THR A 205 -10.62 1.97 -5.44
CA THR A 205 -9.98 1.89 -4.13
C THR A 205 -8.94 0.79 -4.12
N SER A 206 -7.81 1.05 -3.46
CA SER A 206 -6.78 0.04 -3.21
C SER A 206 -6.84 -0.42 -1.76
N VAL A 207 -7.00 -1.72 -1.54
CA VAL A 207 -7.04 -2.31 -0.19
C VAL A 207 -5.63 -2.78 0.18
N MET A 208 -5.06 -2.22 1.24
CA MET A 208 -3.69 -2.53 1.67
C MET A 208 -3.67 -3.49 2.85
N VAL A 209 -2.92 -4.58 2.71
CA VAL A 209 -2.73 -5.60 3.75
C VAL A 209 -1.24 -5.87 3.97
N PHE A 210 -0.80 -5.70 5.21
CA PHE A 210 0.46 -6.27 5.68
C PHE A 210 0.20 -7.68 6.19
N ALA A 211 0.51 -8.70 5.38
CA ALA A 211 0.13 -10.09 5.69
C ALA A 211 0.71 -10.58 7.02
N GLU A 212 1.88 -10.09 7.44
CA GLU A 212 2.49 -10.43 8.74
C GLU A 212 1.62 -10.00 9.94
N GLY A 213 0.80 -8.97 9.75
CA GLY A 213 -0.10 -8.38 10.76
C GLY A 213 0.61 -7.63 11.90
N THR A 214 1.94 -7.59 11.86
CA THR A 214 2.84 -6.87 12.76
C THR A 214 4.17 -6.61 12.06
N ARG A 215 4.93 -5.64 12.57
CA ARG A 215 6.29 -5.39 12.08
C ARG A 215 7.20 -6.57 12.41
N PHE A 216 8.03 -6.94 11.46
CA PHE A 216 9.07 -7.95 11.57
C PHE A 216 9.99 -7.62 12.74
N SER A 217 10.40 -8.67 13.44
CA SER A 217 11.55 -8.65 14.33
C SER A 217 12.07 -10.06 14.46
N GLU A 218 13.38 -10.19 14.67
CA GLU A 218 14.03 -11.50 14.82
C GLU A 218 13.37 -12.34 15.92
N ALA A 219 13.09 -11.73 17.07
CA ALA A 219 12.38 -12.38 18.17
C ALA A 219 11.01 -12.95 17.77
N LYS A 220 10.24 -12.26 16.92
CA LYS A 220 8.94 -12.76 16.43
C LYS A 220 9.11 -13.86 15.38
N ARG A 221 10.12 -13.75 14.53
CA ARG A 221 10.48 -14.77 13.53
C ARG A 221 10.79 -16.08 14.23
N ALA A 222 11.68 -16.04 15.23
CA ALA A 222 12.04 -17.18 16.07
C ALA A 222 10.83 -17.73 16.85
N ALA A 223 10.07 -16.87 17.55
CA ALA A 223 8.95 -17.30 18.39
C ALA A 223 7.83 -18.03 17.64
N GLN A 224 7.66 -17.79 16.34
CA GLN A 224 6.67 -18.50 15.53
C GLN A 224 7.27 -19.61 14.66
N ALA A 225 8.59 -19.87 14.77
CA ALA A 225 9.35 -20.75 13.88
C ALA A 225 9.02 -20.46 12.40
N SER A 226 9.25 -19.21 11.98
CA SER A 226 9.05 -18.83 10.58
C SER A 226 9.94 -19.68 9.68
N PRO A 227 9.42 -20.27 8.59
CA PRO A 227 10.26 -20.99 7.62
C PRO A 227 11.06 -20.03 6.72
N TYR A 228 10.76 -18.74 6.78
CA TYR A 228 11.34 -17.69 5.94
C TYR A 228 12.47 -16.97 6.69
N ARG A 229 13.50 -16.54 5.97
CA ARG A 229 14.67 -15.85 6.53
C ARG A 229 14.36 -14.39 6.85
N HIS A 230 13.62 -13.67 6.02
CA HIS A 230 13.41 -12.22 6.17
C HIS A 230 11.99 -11.85 6.57
N LEU A 231 11.11 -12.84 6.74
CA LEU A 231 9.68 -12.61 6.90
C LEU A 231 9.07 -13.36 8.09
N LEU A 232 8.01 -12.79 8.67
CA LEU A 232 7.10 -13.52 9.55
C LEU A 232 6.14 -14.41 8.75
N LYS A 233 5.47 -15.37 9.40
CA LYS A 233 4.42 -16.18 8.75
C LYS A 233 3.25 -15.28 8.32
N PRO A 234 2.80 -15.35 7.05
CA PRO A 234 1.70 -14.53 6.59
C PRO A 234 0.37 -14.98 7.19
N LYS A 235 -0.50 -14.03 7.52
CA LYS A 235 -1.84 -14.24 8.05
C LYS A 235 -2.86 -14.08 6.92
N ALA A 236 -3.25 -15.21 6.34
CA ALA A 236 -4.17 -15.29 5.20
C ALA A 236 -5.53 -14.61 5.40
N GLY A 237 -6.05 -14.54 6.63
CA GLY A 237 -7.42 -14.10 6.89
C GLY A 237 -7.74 -12.69 6.37
N GLY A 238 -6.83 -11.72 6.52
CA GLY A 238 -7.07 -10.35 6.05
C GLY A 238 -7.16 -10.25 4.52
N LEU A 239 -6.25 -10.95 3.81
CA LEU A 239 -6.29 -11.01 2.35
C LEU A 239 -7.53 -11.75 1.85
N ALA A 240 -7.84 -12.91 2.43
CA ALA A 240 -8.98 -13.71 2.02
C ALA A 240 -10.31 -12.97 2.19
N VAL A 241 -10.47 -12.23 3.29
CA VAL A 241 -11.65 -11.40 3.53
C VAL A 241 -11.75 -10.26 2.50
N ALA A 242 -10.64 -9.60 2.18
CA ALA A 242 -10.64 -8.54 1.17
C ALA A 242 -11.00 -9.10 -0.23
N LEU A 243 -10.43 -10.25 -0.61
CA LEU A 243 -10.68 -10.94 -1.87
C LEU A 243 -12.15 -11.36 -2.00
N ASN A 244 -12.71 -12.02 -0.99
CA ASN A 244 -14.10 -12.46 -1.03
C ASN A 244 -15.08 -11.27 -1.07
N ALA A 245 -14.79 -10.18 -0.34
CA ALA A 245 -15.70 -9.05 -0.23
C ALA A 245 -15.70 -8.11 -1.44
N MET A 246 -14.58 -8.00 -2.18
CA MET A 246 -14.49 -7.19 -3.40
C MET A 246 -14.65 -8.05 -4.67
N GLY A 247 -14.48 -9.36 -4.56
CA GLY A 247 -14.65 -10.34 -5.62
C GLY A 247 -13.88 -9.98 -6.88
N THR A 248 -14.55 -10.10 -8.02
CA THR A 248 -14.02 -9.86 -9.38
C THR A 248 -13.71 -8.39 -9.69
N ARG A 249 -13.92 -7.46 -8.74
CA ARG A 249 -13.63 -6.03 -8.97
C ARG A 249 -12.13 -5.75 -8.98
N PHE A 250 -11.33 -6.53 -8.27
CA PHE A 250 -9.89 -6.35 -8.29
C PHE A 250 -9.35 -6.65 -9.67
N ARG A 251 -8.61 -5.70 -10.24
CA ARG A 251 -7.85 -5.91 -11.46
C ARG A 251 -6.71 -6.89 -11.23
N SER A 252 -5.98 -6.71 -10.13
CA SER A 252 -4.85 -7.53 -9.74
C SER A 252 -4.53 -7.36 -8.26
N MET A 253 -3.78 -8.32 -7.73
CA MET A 253 -3.04 -8.14 -6.50
C MET A 253 -1.67 -7.54 -6.83
N ILE A 254 -1.28 -6.46 -6.16
CA ILE A 254 0.07 -5.91 -6.22
C ILE A 254 0.82 -6.48 -5.03
N ASP A 255 1.72 -7.42 -5.29
CA ASP A 255 2.63 -7.95 -4.28
C ASP A 255 3.88 -7.07 -4.22
N VAL A 256 4.02 -6.32 -3.13
CA VAL A 256 5.08 -5.34 -2.91
C VAL A 256 6.13 -5.93 -1.97
N THR A 257 7.39 -5.83 -2.35
CA THR A 257 8.54 -6.19 -1.52
C THR A 257 9.31 -4.91 -1.20
N ILE A 258 9.48 -4.62 0.08
CA ILE A 258 10.33 -3.53 0.56
C ILE A 258 11.57 -4.14 1.20
N ALA A 259 12.74 -3.74 0.73
CA ALA A 259 14.03 -4.09 1.31
C ALA A 259 14.78 -2.81 1.72
N TYR A 260 15.50 -2.92 2.84
CA TYR A 260 16.35 -1.85 3.37
C TYR A 260 17.78 -2.37 3.48
N PRO A 261 18.59 -2.29 2.39
CA PRO A 261 19.94 -2.85 2.38
C PRO A 261 20.87 -2.26 3.44
N ASP A 262 20.68 -0.98 3.79
CA ASP A 262 21.45 -0.29 4.84
C ASP A 262 20.87 -0.48 6.26
N GLY A 263 19.90 -1.38 6.42
CA GLY A 263 19.17 -1.62 7.66
C GLY A 263 17.84 -0.89 7.74
N VAL A 264 16.90 -1.46 8.51
CA VAL A 264 15.51 -0.97 8.61
C VAL A 264 15.46 0.38 9.34
N PRO A 265 15.01 1.47 8.70
CA PRO A 265 14.98 2.79 9.32
C PRO A 265 13.80 2.93 10.29
N SER A 266 13.99 3.67 11.38
CA SER A 266 12.86 4.14 12.18
C SER A 266 12.11 5.29 11.46
N PHE A 267 10.91 5.63 11.94
CA PHE A 267 10.24 6.85 11.47
C PHE A 267 11.09 8.11 11.72
N TRP A 268 11.85 8.15 12.82
CA TRP A 268 12.70 9.30 13.12
C TRP A 268 13.87 9.40 12.15
N ASP A 269 14.45 8.27 11.73
CA ASP A 269 15.50 8.26 10.71
C ASP A 269 14.96 8.78 9.37
N LEU A 270 13.76 8.36 8.98
CA LEU A 270 13.06 8.92 7.81
C LEU A 270 12.87 10.45 7.95
N ALA A 271 12.36 10.93 9.10
CA ALA A 271 12.17 12.35 9.36
C ALA A 271 13.48 13.16 9.36
N CYS A 272 14.59 12.54 9.74
CA CYS A 272 15.92 13.15 9.71
C CYS A 272 16.61 13.08 8.34
N GLY A 273 15.99 12.48 7.31
CA GLY A 273 16.63 12.29 6.00
C GLY A 273 17.67 11.16 5.96
N ARG A 274 17.59 10.21 6.91
CA ARG A 274 18.55 9.12 7.13
C ARG A 274 17.94 7.74 6.90
N ALA A 275 16.96 7.62 6.00
CA ALA A 275 16.34 6.32 5.74
C ALA A 275 17.29 5.30 5.08
N GLY A 276 18.45 5.75 4.57
CA GLY A 276 19.35 4.92 3.77
C GLY A 276 18.74 4.60 2.40
N MET A 277 19.29 3.58 1.73
CA MET A 277 18.72 3.05 0.51
C MET A 277 17.40 2.33 0.80
N VAL A 278 16.37 2.69 0.04
CA VAL A 278 15.07 2.01 0.07
C VAL A 278 14.85 1.38 -1.30
N VAL A 279 14.63 0.06 -1.30
CA VAL A 279 14.42 -0.71 -2.52
C VAL A 279 13.02 -1.30 -2.50
N VAL A 280 12.27 -1.05 -3.57
CA VAL A 280 10.89 -1.52 -3.72
C VAL A 280 10.76 -2.29 -5.03
N ARG A 281 10.23 -3.51 -4.93
CA ARG A 281 9.82 -4.33 -6.07
C ARG A 281 8.32 -4.58 -5.99
N MET A 282 7.67 -4.59 -7.14
CA MET A 282 6.23 -4.78 -7.23
C MET A 282 5.92 -5.76 -8.34
N HIS A 283 5.09 -6.75 -8.01
CA HIS A 283 4.62 -7.75 -8.96
C HIS A 283 3.10 -7.66 -9.04
N GLN A 284 2.59 -7.44 -10.25
CA GLN A 284 1.14 -7.49 -10.50
C GLN A 284 0.74 -8.94 -10.76
N LEU A 285 0.04 -9.53 -9.81
CA LEU A 285 -0.43 -10.91 -9.85
C LEU A 285 -1.93 -10.93 -10.20
N PRO A 286 -2.36 -11.75 -11.17
CA PRO A 286 -3.78 -11.94 -11.41
C PRO A 286 -4.42 -12.52 -10.17
N VAL A 287 -5.60 -12.02 -9.80
CA VAL A 287 -6.40 -12.63 -8.72
C VAL A 287 -7.09 -13.86 -9.32
N PRO A 288 -6.81 -15.08 -8.84
CA PRO A 288 -7.49 -16.27 -9.35
C PRO A 288 -9.00 -16.14 -9.13
N PRO A 289 -9.85 -16.36 -10.16
CA PRO A 289 -11.31 -16.22 -10.04
C PRO A 289 -11.90 -17.05 -8.90
N ALA A 290 -11.37 -18.25 -8.66
CA ALA A 290 -11.79 -19.13 -7.57
C ALA A 290 -11.67 -18.48 -6.18
N PHE A 291 -10.77 -17.50 -6.00
CA PHE A 291 -10.54 -16.84 -4.72
C PHE A 291 -11.59 -15.76 -4.41
N CYS A 292 -12.35 -15.36 -5.42
CA CYS A 292 -13.42 -14.37 -5.31
C CYS A 292 -14.75 -15.01 -4.86
N GLU A 293 -14.96 -16.29 -5.15
CA GLU A 293 -16.25 -16.97 -4.98
C GLU A 293 -16.29 -17.87 -3.74
N ALA A 294 -15.15 -18.45 -3.34
CA ALA A 294 -15.10 -19.40 -2.24
C ALA A 294 -15.08 -18.71 -0.87
N ASP A 295 -15.89 -19.23 0.07
CA ASP A 295 -15.90 -18.77 1.45
C ASP A 295 -14.73 -19.37 2.25
N TYR A 296 -13.75 -18.51 2.60
CA TYR A 296 -12.59 -18.87 3.41
C TYR A 296 -12.97 -19.46 4.80
N ALA A 297 -14.10 -19.07 5.38
CA ALA A 297 -14.51 -19.52 6.70
C ALA A 297 -15.00 -20.97 6.70
N THR A 298 -15.71 -21.37 5.67
CA THR A 298 -16.42 -22.66 5.62
C THR A 298 -15.76 -23.66 4.67
N ASN A 299 -15.11 -23.20 3.59
CA ASN A 299 -14.49 -24.08 2.59
C ASN A 299 -13.05 -24.45 2.96
N LYS A 300 -12.85 -25.67 3.48
CA LYS A 300 -11.52 -26.18 3.87
C LYS A 300 -10.57 -26.38 2.68
N ALA A 301 -11.07 -26.87 1.54
CA ALA A 301 -10.25 -27.11 0.36
C ALA A 301 -9.68 -25.80 -0.18
N PHE A 302 -10.55 -24.78 -0.31
CA PHE A 302 -10.16 -23.43 -0.70
C PHE A 302 -9.13 -22.82 0.26
N ARG A 303 -9.31 -22.97 1.58
CA ARG A 303 -8.29 -22.49 2.53
C ARG A 303 -6.93 -23.10 2.27
N THR A 304 -6.86 -24.41 2.04
CA THR A 304 -5.60 -25.11 1.77
C THR A 304 -4.95 -24.57 0.50
N GLU A 305 -5.72 -24.44 -0.57
CA GLU A 305 -5.24 -23.88 -1.85
C GLU A 305 -4.74 -22.44 -1.69
N PHE A 306 -5.52 -21.59 -1.01
CA PHE A 306 -5.15 -20.21 -0.74
C PHE A 306 -3.87 -20.11 0.10
N HIS A 307 -3.71 -20.97 1.11
CA HIS A 307 -2.51 -21.05 1.93
C HIS A 307 -1.28 -21.47 1.10
N HIS A 308 -1.42 -22.46 0.21
CA HIS A 308 -0.35 -22.87 -0.70
C HIS A 308 0.04 -21.74 -1.65
N TRP A 309 -0.94 -21.10 -2.29
CA TRP A 309 -0.69 -19.97 -3.18
C TRP A 309 0.01 -18.82 -2.45
N LEU A 310 -0.47 -18.45 -1.26
CA LEU A 310 0.13 -17.39 -0.46
C LEU A 310 1.55 -17.76 -0.01
N ALA A 311 1.80 -19.01 0.37
CA ALA A 311 3.13 -19.49 0.73
C ALA A 311 4.12 -19.38 -0.45
N HIS A 312 3.68 -19.69 -1.67
CA HIS A 312 4.50 -19.51 -2.88
C HIS A 312 4.89 -18.04 -3.09
N GLN A 313 3.92 -17.11 -3.00
CA GLN A 313 4.22 -15.67 -3.13
C GLN A 313 5.18 -15.21 -2.02
N TRP A 314 4.98 -15.73 -0.81
CA TRP A 314 5.79 -15.36 0.35
C TRP A 314 7.22 -15.90 0.28
N GLN A 315 7.40 -17.11 -0.25
CA GLN A 315 8.73 -17.68 -0.52
C GLN A 315 9.49 -16.85 -1.56
N SER A 316 8.83 -16.53 -2.68
CA SER A 316 9.43 -15.67 -3.72
C SER A 316 9.82 -14.29 -3.18
N LYS A 317 8.98 -13.71 -2.29
CA LYS A 317 9.29 -12.46 -1.60
C LYS A 317 10.51 -12.58 -0.68
N ASP A 318 10.65 -13.69 0.04
CA ASP A 318 11.79 -13.93 0.93
C ASP A 318 13.11 -13.98 0.15
N GLU A 319 13.11 -14.71 -0.97
CA GLU A 319 14.24 -14.82 -1.89
C GLU A 319 14.56 -13.48 -2.56
N GLU A 320 13.54 -12.70 -2.93
CA GLU A 320 13.73 -11.36 -3.49
C GLU A 320 14.37 -10.42 -2.47
N ILE A 321 13.97 -10.48 -1.18
CA ILE A 321 14.60 -9.68 -0.12
C ILE A 321 16.08 -10.06 0.02
N GLU A 322 16.41 -11.35 0.11
CA GLU A 322 17.80 -11.82 0.16
C GLU A 322 18.60 -11.30 -1.04
N ALA A 323 18.08 -11.42 -2.26
CA ALA A 323 18.78 -10.96 -3.44
C ALA A 323 18.98 -9.43 -3.47
N LEU A 324 18.06 -8.64 -2.89
CA LEU A 324 18.17 -7.18 -2.83
C LEU A 324 19.11 -6.70 -1.73
N THR A 325 19.25 -7.46 -0.64
CA THR A 325 20.16 -7.11 0.46
C THR A 325 21.58 -7.61 0.23
N THR A 326 21.76 -8.77 -0.42
CA THR A 326 23.09 -9.37 -0.68
C THR A 326 23.84 -8.74 -1.86
N ARG A 327 23.15 -8.21 -2.88
CA ARG A 327 23.74 -7.53 -4.07
C ARG A 327 24.67 -6.34 -3.79
N ARG A 328 24.90 -6.00 -2.51
CA ARG A 328 25.76 -4.91 -2.05
C ARG A 328 26.81 -5.37 -1.02
N ALA A 329 26.75 -6.61 -0.56
CA ALA A 329 27.84 -7.17 0.24
C ALA A 329 29.09 -7.44 -0.62
N ASP A 330 28.90 -7.54 -1.94
CA ASP A 330 29.92 -7.63 -3.00
C ASP A 330 30.11 -6.28 -3.69
#